data_AF-A0A3M1HTG8-F1
#
_entry.id   AF-A0A3M1HTG8-F1
#
_cell.length_a   1.000
_cell.length_b   1.000
_cell.length_c   1.000
_cell.angle_alpha   90.00
_cell.angle_beta   90.00
_cell.angle_gamma   90.00
#
_symmetry.space_group_name_H-M   'P 1'
#
loop_
_entity.id
_entity.type
_entity.pdbx_description
1 polymer ?
#
loop_
_entity_poly.entity_id
_entity_poly.type
_entity_poly.pdbx_seq_one_letter_code
_entity_poly.pdbx_strand_id
1 'polypeptide(L)'
;MPCSNPNCGCSKKKSPFGTQSLRIERYKLKELLRNLLPTAKKLRPLLQMEEEKIFLHHFKPEIQKAFLWELENLEESLEEETKQELLKTFEEDFLFALSVLLGKKKKSPKIHKKIQVCTGPTCSRKGSHLILKRLVQTLNITLNQPVQGVLLETNGCSQNCRGGPNLYLDGKLLNQLPLEEILDRVQEFVESKELREGSKKLG
;
A
#
# COMPACT_ATOMS: atom_id res chain seq x y z
N MET A 1 -6.12 -24.36 -23.27
CA MET A 1 -4.81 -25.04 -23.37
C MET A 1 -3.82 -24.32 -22.47
N PRO A 2 -3.16 -25.00 -21.52
CA PRO A 2 -2.12 -24.39 -20.69
C PRO A 2 -0.80 -24.26 -21.47
N CYS A 3 -0.07 -23.17 -21.22
CA CYS A 3 1.13 -22.76 -21.95
C CYS A 3 2.32 -23.70 -21.66
N SER A 4 2.93 -24.26 -22.71
CA SER A 4 3.96 -25.32 -22.67
C SER A 4 5.42 -24.82 -22.67
N ASN A 5 5.68 -23.56 -22.30
CA ASN A 5 7.03 -23.00 -22.42
C ASN A 5 7.81 -23.04 -21.08
N PRO A 6 8.88 -23.85 -20.97
CA PRO A 6 9.63 -24.04 -19.72
C PRO A 6 10.52 -22.85 -19.31
N ASN A 7 10.65 -21.81 -20.15
CA ASN A 7 11.46 -20.61 -19.85
C ASN A 7 10.64 -19.37 -19.47
N CYS A 8 9.36 -19.53 -19.14
CA CYS A 8 8.58 -18.44 -18.55
C CYS A 8 9.02 -18.24 -17.10
N GLY A 9 9.79 -17.18 -16.82
CA GLY A 9 10.20 -16.71 -15.50
C GLY A 9 9.05 -16.24 -14.59
N CYS A 10 7.85 -16.81 -14.75
CA CYS A 10 6.81 -16.77 -13.73
C CYS A 10 7.24 -17.70 -12.59
N SER A 11 8.10 -17.20 -11.71
CA SER A 11 8.30 -17.77 -10.39
C SER A 11 7.01 -17.64 -9.58
N LYS A 12 6.02 -18.49 -9.89
CA LYS A 12 5.01 -18.87 -8.91
C LYS A 12 5.79 -19.57 -7.82
N LYS A 13 6.25 -18.81 -6.82
CA LYS A 13 6.61 -19.36 -5.52
C LYS A 13 5.34 -20.04 -4.99
N LYS A 14 5.16 -21.31 -5.37
CA LYS A 14 4.23 -22.20 -4.69
C LYS A 14 4.87 -22.42 -3.33
N SER A 15 4.24 -21.94 -2.25
CA SER A 15 4.61 -22.42 -0.93
C SER A 15 4.37 -23.94 -0.94
N PRO A 16 5.28 -24.75 -0.35
CA PRO A 16 5.17 -26.21 -0.41
C PRO A 16 4.02 -26.76 0.43
N PHE A 17 3.40 -25.91 1.25
CA PHE A 17 2.23 -26.20 2.06
C PHE A 17 1.14 -25.16 1.77
N GLY A 18 -0.07 -25.62 1.51
CA GLY A 18 -1.20 -24.82 1.06
C GLY A 18 -1.75 -23.93 2.17
N THR A 19 -1.16 -22.76 2.41
CA THR A 19 -1.70 -21.70 3.29
C THR A 19 -3.10 -21.19 2.86
N GLN A 20 -3.59 -21.62 1.70
CA GLN A 20 -4.99 -21.40 1.30
C GLN A 20 -5.99 -22.21 2.13
N SER A 21 -5.64 -23.38 2.69
CA SER A 21 -6.60 -24.22 3.44
C SER A 21 -6.91 -23.70 4.85
N LEU A 22 -5.99 -22.93 5.45
CA LEU A 22 -6.11 -22.42 6.82
C LEU A 22 -6.52 -20.94 6.91
N ARG A 23 -6.82 -20.31 5.77
CA ARG A 23 -7.19 -18.89 5.73
C ARG A 23 -8.68 -18.74 6.02
N ILE A 24 -9.04 -17.84 6.95
CA ILE A 24 -10.41 -17.32 6.98
C ILE A 24 -10.65 -16.58 5.67
N GLU A 25 -11.54 -17.11 4.84
CA GLU A 25 -11.91 -16.44 3.61
C GLU A 25 -12.50 -15.06 3.95
N ARG A 26 -12.00 -14.00 3.28
CA ARG A 26 -12.37 -12.60 3.54
C ARG A 26 -13.87 -12.36 3.61
N TYR A 27 -14.67 -13.16 2.89
CA TYR A 27 -16.13 -13.06 2.92
C TYR A 27 -16.72 -13.53 4.25
N LYS A 28 -16.20 -14.61 4.86
CA LYS A 28 -16.66 -15.11 6.17
C LYS A 28 -16.42 -14.09 7.27
N LEU A 29 -15.23 -13.47 7.26
CA LEU A 29 -14.93 -12.41 8.21
C LEU A 29 -15.85 -11.21 8.03
N LYS A 30 -16.13 -10.81 6.79
CA LYS A 30 -17.08 -9.74 6.50
C LYS A 30 -18.49 -10.05 7.02
N GLU A 31 -18.97 -11.28 6.86
CA GLU A 31 -20.27 -11.72 7.40
C GLU A 31 -20.29 -11.71 8.92
N LEU A 32 -19.24 -12.21 9.57
CA LEU A 32 -19.09 -12.15 11.03
C LEU A 32 -19.16 -10.70 11.53
N LEU A 33 -18.41 -9.78 10.92
CA LEU A 33 -18.43 -8.38 11.32
C LEU A 33 -19.80 -7.72 11.06
N ARG A 34 -20.50 -8.09 9.98
CA ARG A 34 -21.89 -7.63 9.74
C ARG A 34 -22.83 -8.06 10.85
N ASN A 35 -22.72 -9.30 11.31
CA ASN A 35 -23.55 -9.84 12.39
C ASN A 35 -23.25 -9.17 13.74
N LEU A 36 -22.00 -8.72 13.95
CA LEU A 36 -21.59 -7.99 15.16
C LEU A 36 -21.90 -6.49 15.11
N LEU A 37 -22.17 -5.90 13.93
CA LEU A 37 -22.43 -4.47 13.78
C LEU A 37 -23.61 -3.96 14.63
N PRO A 38 -24.77 -4.65 14.73
CA PRO A 38 -25.85 -4.24 15.62
C PRO A 38 -25.39 -4.13 17.09
N THR A 39 -24.55 -5.06 17.55
CA THR A 39 -23.98 -5.05 18.90
C THR A 39 -23.03 -3.87 19.07
N ALA A 40 -22.15 -3.61 18.09
CA ALA A 40 -21.27 -2.44 18.12
C ALA A 40 -22.06 -1.13 18.24
N LYS A 41 -23.17 -0.99 17.49
CA LYS A 41 -24.04 0.20 17.55
C LYS A 41 -24.71 0.37 18.92
N LYS A 42 -25.07 -0.72 19.60
CA LYS A 42 -25.61 -0.68 20.96
C LYS A 42 -24.54 -0.32 22.00
N LEU A 43 -23.31 -0.77 21.80
CA LEU A 43 -22.18 -0.48 22.70
C LEU A 43 -21.63 0.95 22.54
N ARG A 44 -21.75 1.56 21.35
CA ARG A 44 -21.31 2.94 21.08
C ARG A 44 -21.70 3.96 22.16
N PRO A 45 -22.99 4.12 22.52
CA PRO A 45 -23.39 5.07 23.56
C PRO A 45 -22.92 4.66 24.96
N LEU A 46 -22.78 3.36 25.24
CA LEU A 46 -22.38 2.85 26.56
C LEU A 46 -20.89 3.06 26.83
N LEU A 47 -20.06 2.83 25.81
CA LEU A 47 -18.61 2.93 25.90
C LEU A 47 -18.06 4.31 25.48
N GLN A 48 -18.91 5.17 24.92
CA GLN A 48 -18.50 6.46 24.35
C GLN A 48 -17.37 6.31 23.31
N MET A 49 -17.47 5.26 22.49
CA MET A 49 -16.47 4.88 21.49
C MET A 49 -17.11 4.73 20.11
N GLU A 50 -16.42 5.20 19.08
CA GLU A 50 -16.80 4.95 17.68
C GLU A 50 -16.80 3.44 17.38
N GLU A 51 -17.67 3.00 16.46
CA GLU A 51 -17.84 1.57 16.15
C GLU A 51 -16.52 0.91 15.73
N GLU A 52 -15.67 1.61 14.98
CA GLU A 52 -14.35 1.11 14.59
C GLU A 52 -13.49 0.75 15.81
N LYS A 53 -13.48 1.61 16.84
CA LYS A 53 -12.72 1.34 18.06
C LYS A 53 -13.32 0.15 18.81
N ILE A 54 -14.64 0.01 18.82
CA ILE A 54 -15.30 -1.14 19.45
C ILE A 54 -14.88 -2.44 18.76
N PHE A 55 -14.90 -2.47 17.42
CA PHE A 55 -14.42 -3.62 16.67
C PHE A 55 -12.94 -3.93 16.95
N LEU A 56 -12.08 -2.93 16.99
CA LEU A 56 -10.63 -3.12 17.20
C LEU A 56 -10.27 -3.54 18.62
N HIS A 57 -10.92 -2.99 19.65
CA HIS A 57 -10.55 -3.21 21.05
C HIS A 57 -11.34 -4.32 21.73
N HIS A 58 -12.58 -4.59 21.31
CA HIS A 58 -13.45 -5.57 21.97
C HIS A 58 -13.72 -6.81 21.13
N PHE A 59 -13.90 -6.69 19.82
CA PHE A 59 -14.22 -7.85 18.98
C PHE A 59 -13.00 -8.52 18.36
N LYS A 60 -12.02 -7.74 17.86
CA LYS A 60 -10.81 -8.29 17.23
C LYS A 60 -10.08 -9.29 18.12
N PRO A 61 -9.80 -9.00 19.41
CA PRO A 61 -9.06 -9.94 20.26
C PRO A 61 -9.80 -11.28 20.44
N GLU A 62 -11.11 -11.24 20.62
CA GLU A 62 -11.93 -12.46 20.82
C GLU A 62 -12.03 -13.28 19.53
N ILE A 63 -12.19 -12.63 18.38
CA ILE A 63 -12.18 -13.31 17.07
C ILE A 63 -10.81 -13.91 16.78
N GLN A 64 -9.73 -13.20 17.12
CA GLN A 64 -8.36 -13.70 16.93
C GLN A 64 -8.09 -14.92 17.81
N LYS A 65 -8.53 -14.90 19.08
CA LYS A 65 -8.45 -16.08 19.97
C LYS A 65 -9.21 -17.26 19.40
N ALA A 66 -10.45 -17.05 18.94
CA ALA A 66 -11.25 -18.11 18.34
C ALA A 66 -10.60 -18.68 17.07
N PHE A 67 -10.01 -17.82 16.24
CA PHE A 67 -9.27 -18.24 15.05
C PHE A 67 -8.05 -19.10 15.41
N LEU A 68 -7.23 -18.66 16.36
CA LEU A 68 -6.07 -19.44 16.82
C LEU A 68 -6.48 -20.79 17.41
N TRP A 69 -7.53 -20.80 18.23
CA TRP A 69 -8.06 -22.04 18.82
C TRP A 69 -8.53 -23.02 17.73
N GLU A 70 -9.22 -22.53 16.70
CA GLU A 70 -9.65 -23.38 15.57
C GLU A 70 -8.44 -23.98 14.85
N LEU A 71 -7.41 -23.17 14.59
CA LEU A 71 -6.19 -23.62 13.93
C LEU A 71 -5.45 -24.71 14.74
N GLU A 72 -5.31 -24.49 16.05
CA GLU A 72 -4.68 -25.45 16.98
C GLU A 72 -5.45 -26.77 17.10
N ASN A 73 -6.76 -26.80 16.80
CA ASN A 73 -7.55 -28.04 16.76
C ASN A 73 -7.51 -28.75 15.39
N LEU A 74 -7.20 -28.03 14.31
CA LEU A 74 -7.15 -28.60 12.96
C LEU A 74 -5.80 -29.24 12.64
N GLU A 75 -4.72 -28.75 13.25
CA GLU A 75 -3.37 -29.32 13.11
C GLU A 75 -2.82 -29.71 14.48
N GLU A 76 -2.35 -30.95 14.63
CA GLU A 76 -1.73 -31.46 15.86
C GLU A 76 -0.50 -30.63 16.31
N SER A 77 0.11 -29.86 15.40
CA SER A 77 1.26 -29.00 15.68
C SER A 77 1.43 -27.92 14.59
N LEU A 78 1.17 -26.66 14.95
CA LEU A 78 1.50 -25.49 14.13
C LEU A 78 2.86 -24.93 14.54
N GLU A 79 3.79 -24.84 13.59
CA GLU A 79 5.06 -24.13 13.82
C GLU A 79 4.81 -22.63 14.12
N GLU A 80 5.57 -22.06 15.05
CA GLU A 80 5.41 -20.66 15.49
C GLU A 80 5.54 -19.64 14.34
N GLU A 81 6.41 -19.90 13.36
CA GLU A 81 6.56 -19.04 12.18
C GLU A 81 5.27 -19.03 11.32
N THR A 82 4.64 -20.19 11.17
CA THR A 82 3.35 -20.32 10.46
C THR A 82 2.24 -19.61 11.22
N LYS A 83 2.20 -19.74 12.55
CA LYS A 83 1.25 -19.05 13.42
C LYS A 83 1.35 -17.53 13.28
N GLN A 84 2.57 -16.99 13.25
CA GLN A 84 2.81 -15.55 13.07
C GLN A 84 2.35 -15.05 11.69
N GLU A 85 2.64 -15.78 10.62
CA GLU A 85 2.21 -15.40 9.27
C GLU A 85 0.67 -15.45 9.12
N LEU A 86 0.02 -16.45 9.71
CA LEU A 86 -1.44 -16.55 9.75
C LEU A 86 -2.08 -15.41 10.54
N LEU A 87 -1.51 -15.03 11.69
CA LEU A 87 -1.97 -13.90 12.50
C LEU A 87 -1.83 -12.57 11.77
N LYS A 88 -0.71 -12.35 11.09
CA LYS A 88 -0.49 -11.16 10.27
C LYS A 88 -1.52 -11.10 9.13
N THR A 89 -1.76 -12.22 8.46
CA THR A 89 -2.77 -12.31 7.41
C THR A 89 -4.17 -12.05 7.95
N PHE A 90 -4.50 -12.60 9.13
CA PHE A 90 -5.77 -12.33 9.82
C PHE A 90 -5.94 -10.85 10.12
N GLU A 91 -4.91 -10.16 10.62
CA GLU A 91 -4.98 -8.74 10.92
C GLU A 91 -5.23 -7.90 9.67
N GLU A 92 -4.53 -8.17 8.58
CA GLU A 92 -4.75 -7.51 7.30
C GLU A 92 -6.18 -7.72 6.76
N ASP A 93 -6.68 -8.95 6.84
CA ASP A 93 -8.01 -9.32 6.36
C ASP A 93 -9.11 -8.73 7.26
N PHE A 94 -8.90 -8.66 8.58
CA PHE A 94 -9.80 -8.03 9.54
C PHE A 94 -9.93 -6.53 9.28
N LEU A 95 -8.81 -5.84 9.16
CA LEU A 95 -8.79 -4.41 8.88
C LEU A 95 -9.44 -4.11 7.53
N PHE A 96 -9.20 -4.95 6.52
CA PHE A 96 -9.87 -4.85 5.23
C PHE A 96 -11.39 -5.02 5.36
N ALA A 97 -11.85 -6.10 5.99
CA ALA A 97 -13.27 -6.39 6.15
C ALA A 97 -13.99 -5.28 6.96
N LEU A 98 -13.36 -4.77 8.02
CA LEU A 98 -13.87 -3.68 8.83
C LEU A 98 -13.98 -2.38 8.03
N SER A 99 -12.96 -2.04 7.22
CA SER A 99 -12.99 -0.85 6.38
C SER A 99 -14.15 -0.88 5.37
N VAL A 100 -14.39 -2.04 4.76
CA VAL A 100 -15.49 -2.26 3.83
C VAL A 100 -16.84 -2.17 4.55
N LEU A 101 -16.96 -2.77 5.74
CA LEU A 101 -18.19 -2.76 6.53
C LEU A 101 -18.62 -1.34 6.92
N LEU A 102 -17.67 -0.55 7.43
CA LEU A 102 -17.95 0.80 7.94
C LEU A 102 -18.03 1.86 6.83
N GLY A 103 -17.94 1.45 5.55
CA GLY A 103 -17.91 2.37 4.42
C GLY A 103 -16.67 3.30 4.42
N LYS A 104 -15.68 3.01 5.28
CA LYS A 104 -14.38 3.68 5.24
C LYS A 104 -13.63 3.07 4.08
N LYS A 105 -13.79 3.64 2.88
CA LYS A 105 -12.85 3.41 1.77
C LYS A 105 -11.45 3.44 2.39
N LYS A 106 -10.64 2.40 2.19
CA LYS A 106 -9.19 2.44 2.51
C LYS A 106 -8.76 3.85 2.13
N LYS A 107 -8.34 4.67 3.10
CA LYS A 107 -7.70 5.94 2.77
C LYS A 107 -6.53 5.50 1.92
N SER A 108 -6.64 5.65 0.60
CA SER A 108 -5.50 5.55 -0.29
C SER A 108 -4.42 6.38 0.39
N PRO A 109 -3.23 5.82 0.65
CA PRO A 109 -2.20 6.55 1.37
C PRO A 109 -2.13 7.93 0.75
N LYS A 110 -2.40 8.96 1.58
CA LYS A 110 -2.62 10.31 1.06
C LYS A 110 -1.34 10.72 0.35
N ILE A 111 -1.41 10.86 -0.97
CA ILE A 111 -0.28 11.35 -1.75
C ILE A 111 -0.23 12.85 -1.49
N HIS A 112 0.72 13.26 -0.67
CA HIS A 112 1.00 14.64 -0.38
C HIS A 112 1.93 15.24 -1.42
N LYS A 113 2.85 14.42 -1.95
CA LYS A 113 3.88 14.83 -2.89
C LYS A 113 4.05 13.78 -3.98
N LYS A 114 4.10 14.24 -5.23
CA LYS A 114 4.25 13.37 -6.39
C LYS A 114 5.51 13.72 -7.16
N ILE A 115 6.36 12.72 -7.39
CA ILE A 115 7.57 12.79 -8.21
C ILE A 115 7.35 11.91 -9.44
N GLN A 116 7.45 12.48 -10.63
CA GLN A 116 7.29 11.75 -11.89
C GLN A 116 8.56 11.88 -12.74
N VAL A 117 9.12 10.75 -13.20
CA VAL A 117 10.33 10.75 -14.03
C VAL A 117 10.02 10.27 -15.44
N CYS A 118 10.43 11.04 -16.43
CA CYS A 118 10.25 10.70 -17.84
C CYS A 118 11.17 9.55 -18.25
N THR A 119 10.59 8.47 -18.74
CA THR A 119 11.31 7.30 -19.25
C THR A 119 11.26 7.17 -20.76
N GLY A 120 10.84 8.24 -21.47
CA GLY A 120 10.90 8.30 -22.92
C GLY A 120 12.33 8.07 -23.46
N PRO A 121 12.51 7.57 -24.69
CA PRO A 121 13.81 7.12 -25.20
C PRO A 121 14.95 8.12 -25.03
N THR A 122 14.69 9.40 -25.29
CA THR A 122 15.69 10.46 -25.11
C THR A 122 16.04 10.70 -23.64
N CYS A 123 15.08 10.74 -22.73
CA CYS A 123 15.35 10.92 -21.30
C CYS A 123 16.11 9.71 -20.72
N SER A 124 15.76 8.51 -21.18
CA SER A 124 16.47 7.28 -20.81
C SER A 124 17.92 7.29 -21.28
N ARG A 125 18.19 7.72 -22.52
CA ARG A 125 19.56 7.94 -23.04
C ARG A 125 20.33 9.01 -22.27
N LYS A 126 19.63 10.02 -21.76
CA LYS A 126 20.21 11.08 -20.92
C LYS A 126 20.25 10.72 -19.42
N GLY A 127 20.05 9.46 -19.06
CA GLY A 127 20.28 8.98 -17.69
C GLY A 127 19.07 9.01 -16.75
N SER A 128 17.83 9.12 -17.24
CA SER A 128 16.65 9.12 -16.35
C SER A 128 16.48 7.84 -15.53
N HIS A 129 16.99 6.71 -16.02
CA HIS A 129 17.04 5.45 -15.28
C HIS A 129 17.98 5.52 -14.05
N LEU A 130 19.11 6.23 -14.16
CA LEU A 130 20.04 6.44 -13.07
C LEU A 130 19.42 7.34 -12.00
N ILE A 131 18.73 8.40 -12.44
CA ILE A 131 17.97 9.29 -11.55
C ILE A 131 16.91 8.50 -10.76
N LEU A 132 16.09 7.69 -11.43
CA LEU A 132 15.09 6.84 -10.78
C LEU A 132 15.71 5.91 -9.73
N LYS A 133 16.81 5.23 -10.09
CA LYS A 133 17.51 4.31 -9.17
C LYS A 133 18.02 5.04 -7.93
N ARG A 134 18.62 6.22 -8.11
CA ARG A 134 19.15 7.02 -7.00
C ARG A 134 18.02 7.54 -6.11
N LEU A 135 16.92 8.01 -6.68
CA LEU A 135 15.77 8.48 -5.90
C LEU A 135 15.14 7.37 -5.03
N VAL A 136 15.00 6.15 -5.57
CA VAL A 136 14.54 4.98 -4.80
C VAL A 136 15.45 4.70 -3.60
N GLN A 137 16.77 4.77 -3.81
CA GLN A 137 17.77 4.52 -2.77
C GLN A 137 17.80 5.63 -1.71
N THR A 138 17.92 6.89 -2.14
CA THR A 138 18.06 8.05 -1.25
C THR A 138 16.81 8.30 -0.42
N LEU A 139 15.62 8.18 -1.02
CA LEU A 139 14.35 8.43 -0.32
C LEU A 139 13.84 7.19 0.43
N ASN A 140 14.46 6.03 0.25
CA ASN A 140 14.00 4.74 0.77
C ASN A 140 12.51 4.46 0.44
N ILE A 141 12.14 4.65 -0.84
CA ILE A 141 10.76 4.50 -1.33
C ILE A 141 10.66 3.44 -2.42
N THR A 142 9.47 2.87 -2.59
CA THR A 142 9.18 1.90 -3.65
C THR A 142 8.52 2.58 -4.85
N LEU A 143 8.95 2.24 -6.07
CA LEU A 143 8.37 2.78 -7.29
C LEU A 143 6.87 2.42 -7.41
N ASN A 144 6.05 3.38 -7.83
CA ASN A 144 4.60 3.27 -8.01
C ASN A 144 3.81 2.92 -6.75
N GLN A 145 4.41 3.09 -5.56
CA GLN A 145 3.75 2.88 -4.28
C GLN A 145 3.98 4.10 -3.38
N PRO A 146 2.92 4.70 -2.80
CA PRO A 146 3.11 5.79 -1.86
C PRO A 146 3.77 5.31 -0.57
N VAL A 147 4.88 5.95 -0.17
CA VAL A 147 5.60 5.73 1.10
C VAL A 147 5.63 7.05 1.85
N GLN A 148 5.10 7.07 3.08
CA GLN A 148 5.01 8.28 3.92
C GLN A 148 4.36 9.50 3.22
N GLY A 149 3.48 9.25 2.24
CA GLY A 149 2.78 10.27 1.47
C GLY A 149 3.55 10.84 0.26
N VAL A 150 4.73 10.29 -0.04
CA VAL A 150 5.47 10.56 -1.29
C VAL A 150 5.20 9.44 -2.28
N LEU A 151 4.84 9.79 -3.52
CA LEU A 151 4.72 8.84 -4.63
C LEU A 151 5.79 9.15 -5.67
N LEU A 152 6.70 8.20 -5.89
CA LEU A 152 7.60 8.20 -7.04
C LEU A 152 7.03 7.27 -8.12
N GLU A 153 6.85 7.80 -9.32
CA GLU A 153 6.39 7.03 -10.47
C GLU A 153 7.15 7.42 -11.74
N THR A 154 7.01 6.60 -12.77
CA THR A 154 7.45 6.96 -14.12
C THR A 154 6.28 7.58 -14.88
N ASN A 155 6.60 8.49 -15.81
CA ASN A 155 5.63 8.95 -16.80
C ASN A 155 6.16 8.71 -18.21
N GLY A 156 5.22 8.66 -19.17
CA GLY A 156 5.53 8.59 -20.58
C GLY A 156 6.29 9.82 -21.08
N CYS A 157 6.54 9.88 -22.39
CA CYS A 157 7.29 10.98 -23.00
C CYS A 157 6.66 12.34 -22.67
N SER A 158 7.43 13.21 -22.01
CA SER A 158 7.03 14.58 -21.65
C SER A 158 7.14 15.57 -22.82
N GLN A 159 7.52 15.11 -24.01
CA GLN A 159 7.73 15.90 -25.23
C GLN A 159 8.74 17.07 -25.12
N ASN A 160 9.43 17.21 -23.98
CA ASN A 160 10.50 18.18 -23.76
C ASN A 160 11.90 17.55 -23.95
N CYS A 161 12.13 16.90 -25.08
CA CYS A 161 13.36 16.11 -25.30
C CYS A 161 14.65 16.94 -25.28
N ARG A 162 14.59 18.21 -25.69
CA ARG A 162 15.74 19.14 -25.66
C ARG A 162 16.22 19.35 -24.22
N GLY A 163 15.30 19.62 -23.29
CA GLY A 163 15.62 19.85 -21.88
C GLY A 163 15.82 18.60 -21.04
N GLY A 164 15.62 17.39 -21.58
CA GLY A 164 15.71 16.16 -20.80
C GLY A 164 17.09 15.94 -20.13
N PRO A 165 17.19 15.12 -19.06
CA PRO A 165 16.11 14.31 -18.47
C PRO A 165 15.04 15.19 -17.79
N ASN A 166 13.77 14.79 -17.91
CA ASN A 166 12.63 15.56 -17.39
C ASN A 166 12.03 14.86 -16.17
N LEU A 167 11.81 15.65 -15.12
CA LEU A 167 11.13 15.25 -13.89
C LEU A 167 10.00 16.23 -13.57
N TYR A 168 8.99 15.77 -12.84
CA TYR A 168 7.92 16.63 -12.33
C TYR A 168 7.79 16.47 -10.83
N LEU A 169 7.77 17.59 -10.11
CA LEU A 169 7.48 17.69 -8.68
C LEU A 169 6.10 18.33 -8.52
N ASP A 170 5.08 17.54 -8.19
CA ASP A 170 3.68 17.97 -8.19
C ASP A 170 3.27 18.73 -9.47
N GLY A 171 3.75 18.25 -10.63
CA GLY A 171 3.47 18.86 -11.93
C GLY A 171 4.38 20.04 -12.31
N LYS A 172 5.28 20.50 -11.43
CA LYS A 172 6.32 21.48 -11.78
C LYS A 172 7.50 20.78 -12.45
N LEU A 173 7.84 21.22 -13.66
CA LEU A 173 8.92 20.62 -14.46
C LEU A 173 10.30 20.98 -13.89
N LEU A 174 11.12 19.95 -13.66
CA LEU A 174 12.53 20.03 -13.31
C LEU A 174 13.33 19.38 -14.45
N ASN A 175 14.24 20.13 -15.07
CA ASN A 175 15.00 19.69 -16.23
C ASN A 175 16.34 20.42 -16.34
N GLN A 176 17.24 19.94 -17.20
CA GLN A 176 18.57 20.55 -17.47
C GLN A 176 19.49 20.70 -16.24
N LEU A 177 19.32 19.86 -15.22
CA LEU A 177 20.17 19.87 -14.04
C LEU A 177 21.08 18.64 -13.99
N PRO A 178 22.28 18.74 -13.39
CA PRO A 178 23.11 17.59 -13.08
C PRO A 178 22.42 16.68 -12.05
N LEU A 179 22.81 15.40 -12.02
CA LEU A 179 22.19 14.38 -11.16
C LEU A 179 22.13 14.81 -9.69
N GLU A 180 23.22 15.30 -9.13
CA GLU A 180 23.28 15.68 -7.71
C GLU A 180 22.31 16.82 -7.38
N GLU A 181 22.26 17.85 -8.22
CA GLU A 181 21.30 18.95 -8.04
C GLU A 181 19.84 18.47 -8.16
N ILE A 182 19.56 17.49 -9.02
CA ILE A 182 18.24 16.85 -9.08
C ILE A 182 17.90 16.17 -7.75
N LEU A 183 18.85 15.43 -7.16
CA LEU A 183 18.64 14.75 -5.89
C LEU A 183 18.39 15.76 -4.76
N ASP A 184 19.19 16.82 -4.69
CA ASP A 184 19.05 17.90 -3.70
C ASP A 184 17.68 18.57 -3.80
N ARG A 185 17.27 18.98 -5.00
CA ARG A 185 15.95 19.60 -5.24
C ARG A 185 14.79 18.68 -4.89
N VAL A 186 14.92 17.39 -5.16
CA VAL A 186 13.89 16.40 -4.81
C VAL A 186 13.85 16.20 -3.29
N GLN A 187 15.00 16.17 -2.61
CA GLN A 187 15.08 16.06 -1.16
C GLN A 187 14.44 17.29 -0.48
N GLU A 188 14.83 18.50 -0.90
CA GLU A 188 14.20 19.76 -0.46
C GLU A 188 12.69 19.73 -0.68
N PHE A 189 12.26 19.27 -1.86
CA PHE A 189 10.85 19.12 -2.17
C PHE A 189 10.17 18.13 -1.23
N VAL A 190 10.77 17.00 -0.87
CA VAL A 190 10.20 16.00 0.05
C VAL A 190 10.16 16.49 1.50
N GLU A 191 11.16 17.26 1.94
CA GLU A 191 11.27 17.78 3.31
C GLU A 191 10.47 19.07 3.55
N SER A 192 10.21 19.85 2.50
CA SER A 192 9.49 21.12 2.61
C SER A 192 8.09 20.97 3.24
N LYS A 193 7.76 21.79 4.23
CA LYS A 193 6.41 21.86 4.79
C LYS A 193 5.56 22.81 3.93
N GLU A 194 5.17 22.41 2.71
CA GLU A 194 4.18 23.20 1.97
C GLU A 194 2.75 22.89 2.44
N LEU A 195 2.16 23.90 3.08
CA LEU A 195 0.74 24.13 3.28
C LEU A 195 0.00 23.98 1.95
N ARG A 196 -1.00 23.10 1.89
CA ARG A 196 -2.03 23.19 0.85
C ARG A 196 -3.30 23.80 1.45
N GLU A 197 -3.31 25.13 1.52
CA GLU A 197 -4.56 25.89 1.48
C GLU A 197 -5.14 25.87 0.06
N GLY A 198 -6.45 25.67 -0.02
CA GLY A 198 -7.33 26.21 -1.06
C GLY A 198 -6.93 26.11 -2.53
N SER A 199 -7.50 25.13 -3.23
CA SER A 199 -7.96 25.37 -4.61
C SER A 199 -9.38 24.84 -4.75
N LYS A 200 -10.32 25.55 -4.10
CA LYS A 200 -11.64 25.79 -4.68
C LYS A 200 -11.44 26.85 -5.77
N LYS A 201 -11.55 26.45 -7.03
CA LYS A 201 -12.04 27.29 -8.14
C LYS A 201 -13.05 26.39 -8.86
N LEU A 202 -14.36 26.59 -8.64
CA LEU A 202 -15.23 27.48 -9.43
C LEU A 202 -15.10 27.19 -10.92
N GLY A 203 -16.14 26.54 -11.42
CA GLY A 203 -16.40 26.09 -12.78
C GLY A 203 -17.69 25.28 -12.72
#